data_AF-A0A7W6JE80-F1
#
_entry.id   AF-A0A7W6JE80-F1
#
_cell.length_a   1.000
_cell.length_b   1.000
_cell.length_c   1.000
_cell.angle_alpha   90.00
_cell.angle_beta   90.00
_cell.angle_gamma   90.00
#
_symmetry.space_group_name_H-M   'P 1'
#
loop_
_entity.id
_entity.type
_entity.pdbx_description
1 polymer ?
#
loop_
_entity_poly.entity_id
_entity_poly.type
_entity_poly.pdbx_seq_one_letter_code
_entity_poly.pdbx_strand_id
1 'polypeptide(L)' 'MSDPRPESRETENENQRTPAREGEPPRPATEPKGSEGSSNPGDTATDPATGKPNP' A
#
# COMPACT_ATOMS: atom_id res chain seq x y z
N MET A 1 -6.60 17.31 3.24
CA MET A 1 -7.52 16.25 3.69
C MET A 1 -6.74 15.36 4.63
N SER A 2 -7.03 15.38 5.93
CA SER A 2 -6.39 14.50 6.91
C SER A 2 -7.23 13.23 7.04
N ASP A 3 -6.65 12.10 6.70
CA ASP A 3 -7.28 10.79 6.85
C ASP A 3 -7.65 10.59 8.33
N PRO A 4 -8.89 10.20 8.68
CA PRO A 4 -9.28 9.99 10.07
C PRO A 4 -8.37 8.91 10.65
N ARG A 5 -7.69 9.24 11.76
CA ARG A 5 -6.95 8.25 12.55
C ARG A 5 -7.90 7.11 12.90
N PRO A 6 -7.47 5.84 12.78
CA PRO A 6 -8.31 4.72 13.18
C PRO A 6 -8.77 4.91 14.63
N GLU A 7 -10.08 4.72 14.87
CA GLU A 7 -10.70 4.97 16.17
C GLU A 7 -10.16 4.04 17.26
N SER A 8 -9.64 2.86 16.87
CA SER A 8 -9.01 1.90 17.78
C SER A 8 -7.50 2.11 17.88
N ARG A 9 -7.05 2.63 19.02
CA ARG A 9 -5.62 2.71 19.39
C ARG A 9 -4.88 1.36 19.30
N GLU A 10 -5.62 0.26 19.40
CA GLU A 10 -5.09 -1.10 19.32
C GLU A 10 -4.45 -1.44 17.95
N THR A 11 -4.98 -0.88 16.86
CA THR A 11 -4.55 -1.21 15.50
C THR A 11 -3.59 -0.18 14.88
N GLU A 12 -3.42 1.00 15.48
CA GLU A 12 -2.54 2.07 14.97
C GLU A 12 -1.12 1.57 14.66
N ASN A 13 -0.57 0.70 15.51
CA ASN A 13 0.79 0.16 15.36
C ASN A 13 0.79 -1.30 14.94
N GLU A 14 -0.35 -1.84 14.48
CA GLU A 14 -0.44 -3.25 14.10
C GLU A 14 0.67 -3.60 13.11
N ASN A 15 0.86 -2.80 12.06
CA ASN A 15 1.92 -2.99 11.05
C ASN A 15 3.36 -2.84 11.57
N GLN A 16 3.57 -2.36 12.80
CA GLN A 16 4.89 -2.23 13.42
C GLN A 16 5.18 -3.30 14.48
N ARG A 17 4.19 -4.12 14.88
CA ARG A 17 4.42 -5.17 15.89
C ARG A 17 5.32 -6.27 15.32
N THR A 18 6.24 -6.79 16.12
CA THR A 18 7.01 -8.01 15.81
C THR A 18 6.10 -9.24 15.74
N PRO A 19 6.55 -10.35 15.13
CA PRO A 19 5.80 -11.62 15.13
C PRO A 19 5.42 -12.07 16.54
N ALA A 20 4.30 -12.78 16.67
CA ALA A 20 3.77 -13.20 17.97
C ALA A 20 4.68 -14.19 18.70
N ARG A 21 5.49 -14.95 17.95
CA ARG A 21 6.45 -15.92 18.46
C ARG A 21 7.77 -15.84 17.70
N GLU A 22 8.86 -16.12 18.38
CA GLU A 22 10.18 -16.23 17.76
C GLU A 22 10.18 -17.38 16.75
N GLY A 23 10.67 -17.10 15.54
CA GLY A 23 10.73 -18.06 14.44
C GLY A 23 9.46 -18.17 13.58
N GLU A 24 8.36 -17.50 13.95
CA GLU A 24 7.22 -17.37 13.03
C GLU A 24 7.54 -16.40 11.88
N PRO A 25 7.00 -16.66 10.67
CA PRO A 25 7.16 -15.74 9.57
C PRO A 25 6.56 -14.37 9.93
N PRO A 26 7.13 -13.27 9.40
CA PRO A 26 6.49 -11.97 9.53
C PRO A 26 5.08 -12.05 8.96
N ARG A 27 4.13 -11.36 9.59
CA ARG A 27 2.77 -11.28 9.05
C ARG A 27 2.82 -10.73 7.60
N PRO A 28 1.89 -11.18 6.73
CA PRO A 28 1.84 -10.70 5.36
C PRO A 28 1.79 -9.17 5.31
N ALA A 29 2.37 -8.58 4.26
CA ALA A 29 2.25 -7.16 4.04
C ALA A 29 0.77 -6.81 3.81
N THR A 30 0.21 -5.96 4.67
CA THR A 30 -1.09 -5.35 4.43
C THR A 30 -0.94 -4.28 3.35
N GLU A 31 -1.82 -4.27 2.36
CA GLU A 31 -1.77 -3.24 1.33
C GLU A 31 -2.00 -1.84 1.94
N PRO A 32 -1.34 -0.79 1.39
CA PRO A 32 -1.58 0.57 1.83
C PRO A 32 -3.02 0.98 1.53
N LYS A 33 -3.62 1.80 2.39
CA LYS A 33 -4.96 2.33 2.16
C LYS A 33 -5.03 3.05 0.80
N GLY A 34 -6.04 2.73 -0.01
CA GLY A 34 -6.20 3.26 -1.37
C GLY A 34 -5.40 2.51 -2.45
N SER A 35 -4.84 1.33 -2.12
CA SER A 35 -4.21 0.42 -3.09
C SER A 35 -5.21 -0.27 -4.02
N GLU A 36 -6.49 -0.35 -3.63
CA GLU A 36 -7.54 -0.95 -4.45
C GLU A 36 -7.61 -0.25 -5.82
N GLY A 37 -7.23 -0.96 -6.88
CA GLY A 37 -7.17 -0.39 -8.22
C GLY A 37 -5.88 0.39 -8.54
N SER A 38 -4.83 0.28 -7.71
CA SER A 38 -3.46 0.73 -8.01
C SER A 38 -2.79 -0.18 -9.07
N SER A 39 -3.54 -0.53 -10.11
CA SER A 39 -2.94 -0.90 -11.39
C SER A 39 -2.79 0.41 -12.14
N ASN A 40 -1.55 0.85 -12.33
CA ASN A 40 -1.25 2.08 -13.06
C ASN A 40 -2.00 2.02 -14.41
N PRO A 41 -3.04 2.83 -14.65
CA PRO A 41 -3.97 2.62 -15.78
C PRO A 41 -3.35 2.89 -17.16
N GLY A 42 -2.03 3.10 -17.23
CA GLY A 42 -1.35 3.53 -18.45
C GLY A 42 -1.57 5.01 -18.77
N ASP A 43 -2.26 5.77 -17.90
CA ASP A 43 -2.46 7.21 -17.99
C ASP A 43 -1.19 8.03 -17.68
N THR A 44 -0.01 7.45 -17.94
CA THR A 44 1.21 8.22 -17.97
C THR A 44 1.21 9.07 -19.24
N ALA A 45 1.73 10.30 -19.19
CA ALA A 45 1.84 11.16 -20.38
C ALA A 45 2.68 10.53 -21.51
N THR A 46 3.45 9.50 -21.17
CA THR A 46 4.35 8.77 -22.03
C THR A 46 4.02 7.28 -21.94
N ASP A 47 3.92 6.60 -23.07
CA ASP A 47 3.76 5.15 -23.17
C ASP A 47 4.92 4.45 -22.45
N PRO A 48 4.67 3.64 -21.41
CA PRO A 48 5.71 2.97 -20.64
C PRO A 48 6.46 1.89 -21.45
N ALA A 49 5.86 1.33 -22.49
CA ALA A 49 6.49 0.32 -23.35
C ALA A 49 7.42 0.93 -24.39
N THR A 50 7.15 2.16 -24.85
CA THR A 50 7.87 2.79 -25.97
C THR A 50 8.59 4.10 -25.64
N GLY A 51 8.27 4.74 -24.51
CA GLY A 51 8.84 6.02 -24.11
C GLY A 51 8.36 7.23 -24.93
N LYS A 52 7.31 7.07 -25.75
CA LYS A 52 6.76 8.14 -26.59
C LYS A 52 5.57 8.82 -25.93
N PRO A 53 5.32 10.13 -26.18
CA PRO A 53 4.12 10.79 -25.71
C PRO A 53 2.86 10.08 -26.21
N ASN A 54 1.85 9.94 -25.35
CA ASN A 54 0.53 9.48 -25.75
C ASN A 54 -0.17 10.57 -26.60
N PRO A 55 -0.89 10.20 -27.69
CA PRO A 55 -1.52 11.15 -28.61
C PRO A 55 -2.70 11.92 -28.03
#